data_AF-A0A967S1T8-F1
#
_entry.id   AF-A0A967S1T8-F1
#
_cell.length_a   1.000
_cell.length_b   1.000
_cell.length_c   1.000
_cell.angle_alpha   90.00
_cell.angle_beta   90.00
_cell.angle_gamma   90.00
#
_symmetry.space_group_name_H-M   'P 1'
#
loop_
_entity.id
_entity.type
_entity.pdbx_description
1 polymer ?
#
loop_
_entity_poly.entity_id
_entity_poly.type
_entity_poly.pdbx_seq_one_letter_code
_entity_poly.pdbx_strand_id
1 'polypeptide(L)'
;TEVGAYRPETHVGHGRDEFRGDGEPHGGFYTKDEIRDIVAYARERYVTIVPEIEMPGHSLAALAAYPELACTEGPFEVAMTWGVFEDIYCPTEETFEFLENVLAEVIELFPGELVHVGGDEAPKDRWEESAFVQELMEREGLGDEMEVQSWFIRRIERFLNANGRRLIGWDEILEGGLAPNATVMSWRGTVGGIEAARQGHDVVMTP
;
A
#
# COMPACT_ATOMS: atom_id res chain seq x y z
N THR A 1 15.38 0.51 -4.39
CA THR A 1 16.03 1.00 -3.15
C THR A 1 17.06 2.08 -3.39
N GLU A 2 17.71 2.16 -4.55
CA GLU A 2 18.73 3.20 -4.84
C GLU A 2 18.21 4.65 -4.73
N VAL A 3 16.93 4.87 -5.09
CA VAL A 3 16.26 6.18 -4.97
C VAL A 3 15.34 6.20 -3.75
N GLY A 4 14.25 5.43 -3.77
CA GLY A 4 13.17 5.49 -2.76
C GLY A 4 13.56 5.17 -1.31
N ALA A 5 14.78 4.67 -1.04
CA ALA A 5 15.22 4.42 0.33
C ALA A 5 15.83 5.66 1.02
N TYR A 6 15.97 6.78 0.32
CA TYR A 6 16.64 7.98 0.83
C TYR A 6 15.80 9.24 0.54
N ARG A 7 15.66 10.09 1.56
CA ARG A 7 15.08 11.44 1.44
C ARG A 7 16.14 12.51 1.75
N PRO A 8 16.03 13.72 1.15
CA PRO A 8 17.03 14.77 1.33
C PRO A 8 17.12 15.34 2.74
N GLU A 9 16.00 15.42 3.45
CA GLU A 9 15.90 15.92 4.83
C GLU A 9 14.61 15.43 5.50
N THR A 10 14.48 15.69 6.80
CA THR A 10 13.30 15.30 7.60
C THR A 10 12.67 16.53 8.25
N HIS A 11 11.34 16.60 8.22
CA HIS A 11 10.60 17.63 8.93
C HIS A 11 10.82 17.58 10.45
N VAL A 12 11.28 18.70 11.02
CA VAL A 12 11.52 18.90 12.45
C VAL A 12 10.25 19.43 13.14
N GLY A 13 9.41 18.53 13.62
CA GLY A 13 8.16 18.88 14.30
C GLY A 13 7.06 17.88 14.04
N HIS A 14 5.81 18.28 14.32
CA HIS A 14 4.64 17.50 13.95
C HIS A 14 4.23 17.83 12.51
N GLY A 15 3.64 16.88 11.79
CA GLY A 15 3.24 17.07 10.38
C GLY A 15 2.22 18.18 10.10
N ARG A 16 1.66 18.81 11.14
CA ARG A 16 0.74 19.97 11.02
C ARG A 16 1.47 21.32 11.13
N ASP A 17 2.74 21.30 11.48
CA ASP A 17 3.56 22.51 11.59
C ASP A 17 4.03 22.95 10.20
N GLU A 18 4.37 24.23 10.05
CA GLU A 18 5.02 24.73 8.83
C GLU A 18 6.33 23.97 8.59
N PHE A 19 6.58 23.56 7.34
CA PHE A 19 7.73 22.74 7.03
C PHE A 19 9.04 23.41 7.44
N ARG A 20 9.77 22.75 8.34
CA ARG A 20 11.16 23.05 8.69
C ARG A 20 11.99 21.78 8.59
N GLY A 21 12.73 21.64 7.51
CA GLY A 21 13.66 20.52 7.36
C GLY A 21 14.90 20.64 8.25
N ASP A 22 15.48 19.50 8.61
CA ASP A 22 16.74 19.42 9.36
C ASP A 22 17.99 19.57 8.49
N GLY A 23 17.86 19.52 7.16
CA GLY A 23 18.97 19.52 6.21
C GLY A 23 19.85 18.27 6.28
N GLU A 24 19.39 17.18 6.92
CA GLU A 24 20.15 15.94 7.07
C GLU A 24 19.55 14.80 6.22
N PRO A 25 20.26 14.34 5.16
CA PRO A 25 19.81 13.20 4.38
C PRO A 25 19.59 11.96 5.24
N HIS A 26 18.45 11.32 5.07
CA HIS A 26 18.05 10.16 5.85
C HIS A 26 17.63 9.00 4.95
N GLY A 27 18.11 7.80 5.24
CA GLY A 27 17.69 6.62 4.51
C GLY A 27 18.38 5.33 4.91
N GLY A 28 18.01 4.27 4.23
CA GLY A 28 18.47 2.90 4.45
C GLY A 28 17.41 1.89 4.02
N PHE A 29 17.83 0.66 3.79
CA PHE A 29 16.93 -0.44 3.45
C PHE A 29 17.48 -1.76 3.98
N TYR A 30 16.62 -2.75 4.17
CA TYR A 30 17.04 -4.11 4.47
C TYR A 30 17.32 -4.86 3.17
N THR A 31 18.49 -5.49 3.08
CA THR A 31 18.80 -6.44 2.02
C THR A 31 17.95 -7.70 2.16
N LYS A 32 17.81 -8.48 1.08
CA LYS A 32 17.09 -9.76 1.13
C LYS A 32 17.67 -10.72 2.18
N ASP A 33 18.99 -10.68 2.41
CA ASP A 33 19.63 -11.53 3.41
C ASP A 33 19.35 -11.06 4.85
N GLU A 34 19.34 -9.75 5.10
CA GLU A 34 18.91 -9.20 6.39
C GLU A 34 17.43 -9.50 6.67
N ILE A 35 16.56 -9.42 5.65
CA ILE A 35 15.15 -9.83 5.79
C ILE A 35 15.06 -11.31 6.17
N ARG A 36 15.82 -12.19 5.49
CA ARG A 36 15.84 -13.63 5.81
C ARG A 36 16.33 -13.89 7.24
N ASP A 37 17.34 -13.17 7.70
CA ASP A 37 17.86 -13.26 9.07
C ASP A 37 16.80 -12.83 10.09
N ILE A 38 16.14 -11.68 9.86
CA ILE A 38 15.05 -11.18 10.71
C ILE A 38 13.89 -12.18 10.78
N VAL A 39 13.48 -12.74 9.64
CA VAL A 39 12.42 -13.76 9.56
C VAL A 39 12.82 -15.04 10.29
N ALA A 40 14.05 -15.52 10.12
CA ALA A 40 14.56 -16.70 10.82
C ALA A 40 14.59 -16.48 12.34
N TYR A 41 15.11 -15.33 12.77
CA TYR A 41 15.19 -14.94 14.17
C TYR A 41 13.81 -14.87 14.84
N ALA A 42 12.82 -14.27 14.17
CA ALA A 42 11.44 -14.22 14.65
C ALA A 42 10.81 -15.61 14.74
N ARG A 43 11.06 -16.46 13.73
CA ARG A 43 10.53 -17.84 13.68
C ARG A 43 11.01 -18.71 14.84
N GLU A 44 12.28 -18.59 15.24
CA GLU A 44 12.80 -19.28 16.44
C GLU A 44 12.05 -18.91 17.73
N ARG A 45 11.34 -17.79 17.71
CA ARG A 45 10.56 -17.24 18.84
C ARG A 45 9.06 -17.40 18.63
N TYR A 46 8.64 -18.21 17.66
CA TYR A 46 7.23 -18.43 17.31
C TYR A 46 6.50 -17.13 16.90
N VAL A 47 7.24 -16.15 16.39
CA VAL A 47 6.69 -14.91 15.84
C VAL A 47 6.68 -15.03 14.32
N THR A 48 5.52 -14.86 13.72
CA THR A 48 5.37 -14.74 12.26
C THR A 48 5.45 -13.28 11.87
N ILE A 49 6.34 -12.96 10.93
CA ILE A 49 6.42 -11.63 10.33
C ILE A 49 5.46 -11.58 9.15
N VAL A 50 4.57 -10.59 9.16
CA VAL A 50 3.67 -10.27 8.05
C VAL A 50 4.24 -9.02 7.36
N PRO A 51 4.67 -9.09 6.09
CA PRO A 51 5.16 -7.92 5.38
C PRO A 51 3.99 -7.02 4.95
N GLU A 52 4.27 -5.72 4.85
CA GLU A 52 3.36 -4.72 4.32
C GLU A 52 3.99 -4.00 3.12
N ILE A 53 3.26 -3.95 2.01
CA ILE A 53 3.60 -3.16 0.82
C ILE A 53 2.40 -2.26 0.54
N GLU A 54 2.53 -0.98 0.88
CA GLU A 54 1.46 0.00 0.73
C GLU A 54 1.00 0.17 -0.73
N MET A 55 -0.33 0.18 -0.93
CA MET A 55 -0.99 0.49 -2.20
C MET A 55 -2.50 0.76 -2.00
N PRO A 56 -3.12 1.60 -2.85
CA PRO A 56 -2.50 2.46 -3.85
C PRO A 56 -1.88 3.73 -3.27
N GLY A 57 -2.25 4.09 -2.03
CA GLY A 57 -1.73 5.22 -1.27
C GLY A 57 -0.28 5.05 -0.81
N HIS A 58 0.24 6.05 -0.09
CA HIS A 58 1.58 6.04 0.53
C HIS A 58 2.73 5.62 -0.40
N SER A 59 2.59 5.86 -1.72
CA SER A 59 3.47 5.30 -2.75
C SER A 59 4.58 6.25 -3.20
N LEU A 60 4.70 7.47 -2.64
CA LEU A 60 5.62 8.51 -3.12
C LEU A 60 7.08 8.05 -3.27
N ALA A 61 7.57 7.21 -2.35
CA ALA A 61 8.93 6.68 -2.46
C ALA A 61 9.14 5.79 -3.70
N ALA A 62 8.12 5.03 -4.08
CA ALA A 62 8.12 4.25 -5.31
C ALA A 62 7.96 5.14 -6.55
N LEU A 63 7.08 6.13 -6.50
CA LEU A 63 6.87 7.10 -7.59
C LEU A 63 8.13 7.95 -7.85
N ALA A 64 8.89 8.31 -6.81
CA ALA A 64 10.18 8.99 -6.97
C ALA A 64 11.22 8.11 -7.69
N ALA A 65 11.15 6.79 -7.52
CA ALA A 65 12.05 5.85 -8.18
C ALA A 65 11.58 5.49 -9.60
N TYR A 66 10.26 5.39 -9.80
CA TYR A 66 9.58 4.98 -11.02
C TYR A 66 8.39 5.92 -11.29
N PRO A 67 8.63 7.13 -11.81
CA PRO A 67 7.57 8.14 -12.03
C PRO A 67 6.46 7.68 -12.97
N GLU A 68 6.73 6.72 -13.86
CA GLU A 68 5.78 6.12 -14.80
C GLU A 68 4.60 5.41 -14.11
N LEU A 69 4.71 5.10 -12.82
CA LEU A 69 3.66 4.42 -12.05
C LEU A 69 2.56 5.38 -11.54
N ALA A 70 2.71 6.69 -11.73
CA ALA A 70 1.75 7.73 -11.32
C ALA A 70 0.78 8.09 -12.46
N CYS A 71 -0.37 8.69 -12.11
CA CYS A 71 -1.29 9.23 -13.12
C CYS A 71 -0.89 10.64 -13.62
N THR A 72 0.10 11.25 -12.99
CA THR A 72 0.62 12.59 -13.28
C THR A 72 2.07 12.51 -13.75
N GLU A 73 2.52 13.51 -14.51
CA GLU A 73 3.93 13.62 -14.89
C GLU A 73 4.77 14.01 -13.66
N GLY A 74 5.89 13.31 -13.45
CA GLY A 74 6.89 13.67 -12.46
C GLY A 74 7.70 14.93 -12.85
N PRO A 75 8.83 15.18 -12.17
CA PRO A 75 9.49 14.32 -11.19
C PRO A 75 8.79 14.29 -9.83
N PHE A 76 8.89 13.17 -9.14
CA PHE A 76 8.48 13.04 -7.74
C PHE A 76 9.72 12.97 -6.84
N GLU A 77 9.57 13.39 -5.59
CA GLU A 77 10.60 13.28 -4.57
C GLU A 77 10.11 12.40 -3.41
N VAL A 78 11.04 11.72 -2.75
CA VAL A 78 10.72 11.00 -1.50
C VAL A 78 10.29 12.02 -0.47
N ALA A 79 9.11 11.82 0.13
CA ALA A 79 8.50 12.78 1.04
C ALA A 79 9.43 13.21 2.19
N MET A 80 9.48 14.53 2.42
CA MET A 80 10.22 15.16 3.53
C MET A 80 9.32 15.61 4.68
N THR A 81 8.01 15.68 4.43
CA THR A 81 6.96 16.00 5.40
C THR A 81 6.23 14.73 5.87
N TRP A 82 5.46 14.87 6.95
CA TRP A 82 4.54 13.83 7.42
C TRP A 82 3.13 14.14 6.95
N GLY A 83 2.30 13.11 6.79
CA GLY A 83 0.89 13.25 6.46
C GLY A 83 0.49 12.41 5.24
N VAL A 84 -0.66 12.76 4.68
CA VAL A 84 -1.26 12.11 3.52
C VAL A 84 -0.86 12.85 2.26
N PHE A 85 -0.56 12.11 1.20
CA PHE A 85 -0.12 12.65 -0.08
C PHE A 85 -1.06 12.22 -1.21
N GLU A 86 -1.34 13.15 -2.12
CA GLU A 86 -2.27 12.94 -3.24
C GLU A 86 -1.70 12.03 -4.33
N ASP A 87 -0.38 12.01 -4.50
CA ASP A 87 0.29 11.22 -5.54
C ASP A 87 0.33 9.74 -5.16
N ILE A 88 -0.62 8.99 -5.73
CA ILE A 88 -0.85 7.57 -5.54
C ILE A 88 -0.57 6.77 -6.83
N TYR A 89 -0.50 5.45 -6.73
CA TYR A 89 -0.37 4.57 -7.89
C TYR A 89 -1.51 4.76 -8.90
N CYS A 90 -1.16 4.84 -10.18
CA CYS A 90 -2.13 4.80 -11.27
C CYS A 90 -2.56 3.36 -11.56
N PRO A 91 -3.84 3.05 -11.78
CA PRO A 91 -4.34 1.69 -12.01
C PRO A 91 -4.06 1.17 -13.43
N THR A 92 -2.83 1.35 -13.94
CA THR A 92 -2.39 0.90 -15.26
C THR A 92 -1.87 -0.55 -15.21
N GLU A 93 -1.82 -1.22 -16.36
CA GLU A 93 -1.21 -2.55 -16.47
C GLU A 93 0.26 -2.57 -16.04
N GLU A 94 1.00 -1.49 -16.33
CA GLU A 94 2.40 -1.32 -15.93
C GLU A 94 2.55 -1.28 -14.40
N THR A 95 1.66 -0.56 -13.71
CA THR A 95 1.60 -0.57 -12.24
C THR A 95 1.31 -1.96 -11.69
N PHE A 96 0.36 -2.70 -12.28
CA PHE A 96 0.10 -4.06 -11.81
C PHE A 96 1.26 -5.01 -12.07
N GLU A 97 1.91 -4.94 -13.23
CA GLU A 97 3.12 -5.73 -13.50
C GLU A 97 4.22 -5.42 -12.47
N PHE A 98 4.45 -4.14 -12.18
CA PHE A 98 5.39 -3.72 -11.14
C PHE A 98 5.04 -4.32 -9.76
N LEU A 99 3.79 -4.14 -9.32
CA LEU A 99 3.35 -4.61 -8.00
C LEU A 99 3.35 -6.14 -7.89
N GLU A 100 2.91 -6.85 -8.92
CA GLU A 100 2.94 -8.31 -8.96
C GLU A 100 4.38 -8.84 -8.89
N ASN A 101 5.34 -8.19 -9.56
CA ASN A 101 6.76 -8.52 -9.45
C ASN A 101 7.31 -8.26 -8.04
N VAL A 102 7.00 -7.11 -7.43
CA VAL A 102 7.38 -6.81 -6.04
C VAL A 102 6.79 -7.85 -5.08
N LEU A 103 5.50 -8.16 -5.22
CA LEU A 103 4.81 -9.12 -4.36
C LEU A 103 5.34 -10.53 -4.57
N ALA A 104 5.73 -10.93 -5.78
CA ALA A 104 6.40 -12.21 -6.02
C ALA A 104 7.68 -12.34 -5.19
N GLU A 105 8.53 -11.30 -5.17
CA GLU A 105 9.74 -11.29 -4.35
C GLU A 105 9.44 -11.30 -2.84
N VAL A 106 8.43 -10.55 -2.40
CA VAL A 106 7.98 -10.52 -1.00
C VAL A 106 7.52 -11.91 -0.57
N ILE A 107 6.70 -12.58 -1.37
CA ILE A 107 6.16 -13.90 -1.08
C ILE A 107 7.26 -14.96 -0.91
N GLU A 108 8.39 -14.81 -1.61
CA GLU A 108 9.56 -15.69 -1.43
C GLU A 108 10.30 -15.44 -0.11
N LEU A 109 10.34 -14.19 0.36
CA LEU A 109 11.06 -13.79 1.57
C LEU A 109 10.28 -14.09 2.86
N PHE A 110 8.95 -14.00 2.80
CA PHE A 110 8.08 -14.12 3.96
C PHE A 110 7.21 -15.38 3.87
N PRO A 111 7.46 -16.42 4.70
CA PRO A 111 6.75 -17.69 4.61
C PRO A 111 5.31 -17.64 5.14
N GLY A 112 4.90 -16.57 5.83
CA GLY A 112 3.57 -16.41 6.41
C GLY A 112 2.44 -16.36 5.37
N GLU A 113 1.23 -16.74 5.76
CA GLU A 113 0.09 -16.76 4.83
C GLU A 113 -0.40 -15.37 4.42
N LEU A 114 -0.26 -14.39 5.30
CA LEU A 114 -0.75 -13.04 5.10
C LEU A 114 0.31 -12.14 4.45
N VAL A 115 -0.15 -11.30 3.53
CA VAL A 115 0.59 -10.15 3.01
C VAL A 115 -0.29 -8.91 3.19
N HIS A 116 0.22 -7.90 3.89
CA HIS A 116 -0.47 -6.64 4.08
C HIS A 116 -0.26 -5.76 2.85
N VAL A 117 -1.35 -5.22 2.30
CA VAL A 117 -1.31 -4.34 1.12
C VAL A 117 -1.61 -2.88 1.47
N GLY A 118 -1.73 -2.58 2.76
CA GLY A 118 -2.11 -1.26 3.23
C GLY A 118 -3.55 -0.92 2.83
N GLY A 119 -3.70 0.13 2.03
CA GLY A 119 -4.97 0.57 1.46
C GLY A 119 -5.63 1.74 2.20
N ASP A 120 -4.97 2.28 3.21
CA ASP A 120 -5.36 3.48 3.94
C ASP A 120 -5.01 4.75 3.16
N GLU A 121 -5.62 5.86 3.57
CA GLU A 121 -5.21 7.23 3.23
C GLU A 121 -4.77 7.43 1.76
N ALA A 122 -5.55 6.91 0.81
CA ALA A 122 -5.33 7.09 -0.63
C ALA A 122 -6.29 8.19 -1.16
N PRO A 123 -5.85 9.46 -1.27
CA PRO A 123 -6.70 10.52 -1.80
C PRO A 123 -7.09 10.24 -3.25
N LYS A 124 -8.31 10.64 -3.63
CA LYS A 124 -8.85 10.31 -4.95
C LYS A 124 -8.60 11.42 -5.98
N ASP A 125 -8.04 12.54 -5.56
CA ASP A 125 -7.80 13.74 -6.36
C ASP A 125 -7.08 13.42 -7.69
N ARG A 126 -6.01 12.62 -7.65
CA ARG A 126 -5.26 12.24 -8.85
C ARG A 126 -6.01 11.30 -9.79
N TRP A 127 -6.93 10.51 -9.26
CA TRP A 127 -7.77 9.61 -10.05
C TRP A 127 -8.94 10.38 -10.67
N GLU A 128 -9.53 11.32 -9.94
CA GLU A 128 -10.58 12.23 -10.44
C GLU A 128 -10.04 13.08 -11.62
N GLU A 129 -8.79 13.54 -11.55
CA GLU A 129 -8.14 14.34 -12.61
C GLU A 129 -7.65 13.50 -13.81
N SER A 130 -7.55 12.17 -13.68
CA SER A 130 -6.91 11.30 -14.67
C SER A 130 -7.88 10.80 -15.73
N ALA A 131 -7.70 11.26 -16.98
CA ALA A 131 -8.48 10.75 -18.12
C ALA A 131 -8.41 9.22 -18.26
N PHE A 132 -7.26 8.62 -17.97
CA PHE A 132 -7.11 7.16 -17.97
C PHE A 132 -8.02 6.49 -16.93
N VAL A 133 -8.09 7.04 -15.71
CA VAL A 133 -8.92 6.46 -14.65
C VAL A 133 -10.40 6.65 -14.95
N GLN A 134 -10.79 7.80 -15.49
CA GLN A 134 -12.16 8.02 -15.95
C GLN A 134 -12.56 7.04 -17.05
N GLU A 135 -11.68 6.75 -18.02
CA GLU A 135 -11.91 5.72 -19.04
C GLU A 135 -11.93 4.29 -18.47
N LEU A 136 -11.09 3.99 -17.46
CA LEU A 136 -11.13 2.72 -16.73
C LEU A 136 -12.49 2.52 -16.06
N MET A 137 -13.02 3.56 -15.41
CA MET A 137 -14.33 3.51 -14.76
C MET A 137 -15.44 3.20 -15.76
N GLU A 138 -15.45 3.85 -16.92
CA GLU A 138 -16.41 3.54 -17.99
C GLU A 138 -16.27 2.09 -18.51
N ARG A 139 -15.04 1.62 -18.70
CA ARG A 139 -14.75 0.27 -19.22
C ARG A 139 -15.18 -0.83 -18.26
N GLU A 140 -14.88 -0.65 -16.97
CA GLU A 140 -15.12 -1.65 -15.93
C GLU A 140 -16.49 -1.48 -15.25
N GLY A 141 -17.21 -0.40 -15.56
CA GLY A 141 -18.52 -0.09 -14.99
C GLY A 141 -18.47 0.32 -13.52
N LEU A 142 -17.44 1.09 -13.14
CA LEU A 142 -17.21 1.56 -11.78
C LEU A 142 -17.87 2.93 -11.58
N GLY A 143 -18.58 3.10 -10.47
CA GLY A 143 -19.38 4.29 -10.19
C GLY A 143 -18.58 5.51 -9.73
N ASP A 144 -17.49 5.30 -9.00
CA ASP A 144 -16.61 6.32 -8.45
C ASP A 144 -15.18 5.79 -8.20
N GLU A 145 -14.28 6.66 -7.78
CA GLU A 145 -12.89 6.37 -7.48
C GLU A 145 -12.71 5.48 -6.23
N MET A 146 -13.74 5.37 -5.39
CA MET A 146 -13.76 4.40 -4.29
C MET A 146 -13.93 2.98 -4.84
N GLU A 147 -14.81 2.81 -5.82
CA GLU A 147 -14.92 1.55 -6.56
C GLU A 147 -13.66 1.23 -7.38
N VAL A 148 -12.92 2.23 -7.86
CA VAL A 148 -11.57 2.03 -8.46
C VAL A 148 -10.59 1.45 -7.45
N GLN A 149 -10.58 1.93 -6.21
CA GLN A 149 -9.71 1.38 -5.16
C GLN A 149 -10.09 -0.08 -4.87
N SER A 150 -11.37 -0.38 -4.71
CA SER A 150 -11.85 -1.77 -4.54
C SER A 150 -11.43 -2.66 -5.71
N TRP A 151 -11.58 -2.18 -6.95
CA TRP A 151 -11.15 -2.89 -8.16
C TRP A 151 -9.64 -3.18 -8.15
N PHE A 152 -8.82 -2.19 -7.75
CA PHE A 152 -7.37 -2.30 -7.62
C PHE A 152 -6.99 -3.38 -6.60
N ILE A 153 -7.54 -3.29 -5.38
CA ILE A 153 -7.25 -4.22 -4.30
C ILE A 153 -7.70 -5.64 -4.66
N ARG A 154 -8.87 -5.81 -5.29
CA ARG A 154 -9.34 -7.11 -5.78
C ARG A 154 -8.42 -7.73 -6.82
N ARG A 155 -7.75 -6.92 -7.66
CA ARG A 155 -6.78 -7.42 -8.63
C ARG A 155 -5.54 -7.97 -7.92
N ILE A 156 -5.01 -7.24 -6.96
CA ILE A 156 -3.87 -7.68 -6.12
C ILE A 156 -4.24 -8.92 -5.30
N GLU A 157 -5.45 -8.98 -4.76
CA GLU A 157 -5.93 -10.15 -4.03
C GLU A 157 -5.95 -11.40 -4.90
N ARG A 158 -6.40 -11.30 -6.16
CA ARG A 158 -6.38 -12.43 -7.11
C ARG A 158 -4.96 -12.94 -7.31
N PHE A 159 -3.98 -12.04 -7.45
CA PHE A 159 -2.57 -12.41 -7.55
C PHE A 159 -2.07 -13.12 -6.28
N LEU A 160 -2.35 -12.57 -5.10
CA LEU A 160 -1.96 -13.18 -3.82
C LEU A 160 -2.58 -14.57 -3.63
N ASN A 161 -3.89 -14.70 -3.88
CA ASN A 161 -4.61 -15.97 -3.79
C ASN A 161 -4.05 -17.02 -4.76
N ALA A 162 -3.74 -16.62 -6.00
CA ALA A 162 -3.12 -17.51 -7.00
C ALA A 162 -1.74 -18.02 -6.55
N ASN A 163 -1.05 -17.27 -5.69
CA ASN A 163 0.24 -17.63 -5.11
C ASN A 163 0.12 -18.20 -3.68
N GLY A 164 -1.08 -18.64 -3.28
CA GLY A 164 -1.32 -19.31 -1.99
C GLY A 164 -1.21 -18.38 -0.77
N ARG A 165 -1.39 -17.08 -0.96
CA ARG A 165 -1.38 -16.06 0.09
C ARG A 165 -2.76 -15.43 0.27
N ARG A 166 -3.00 -14.92 1.47
CA ARG A 166 -4.21 -14.17 1.83
C ARG A 166 -3.87 -12.70 2.01
N LEU A 167 -4.75 -11.83 1.52
CA LEU A 167 -4.62 -10.39 1.66
C LEU A 167 -5.08 -9.95 3.06
N ILE A 168 -4.33 -9.03 3.66
CA ILE A 168 -4.79 -8.20 4.78
C ILE A 168 -4.61 -6.72 4.39
N GLY A 169 -5.51 -5.85 4.82
CA GLY A 169 -5.42 -4.41 4.59
C GLY A 169 -6.15 -3.61 5.66
N TRP A 170 -5.90 -2.31 5.69
CA TRP A 170 -6.56 -1.36 6.61
C TRP A 170 -8.06 -1.27 6.31
N ASP A 171 -8.88 -0.91 7.31
CA ASP A 171 -10.35 -0.98 7.16
C ASP A 171 -10.96 -0.13 6.03
N GLU A 172 -10.21 0.78 5.42
CA GLU A 172 -10.52 1.42 4.13
C GLU A 172 -10.73 0.43 2.97
N ILE A 173 -10.12 -0.77 2.99
CA ILE A 173 -10.35 -1.77 1.93
C ILE A 173 -11.81 -2.29 1.88
N LEU A 174 -12.62 -1.99 2.90
CA LEU A 174 -14.07 -2.21 2.89
C LEU A 174 -14.81 -1.30 1.89
N GLU A 175 -14.24 -0.15 1.56
CA GLU A 175 -14.87 0.88 0.74
C GLU A 175 -14.90 0.38 -0.73
N GLY A 176 -16.10 0.10 -1.26
CA GLY A 176 -16.30 -0.53 -2.57
C GLY A 176 -16.39 -2.07 -2.55
N GLY A 177 -16.39 -2.69 -1.37
CA GLY A 177 -16.68 -4.11 -1.14
C GLY A 177 -15.48 -5.05 -1.28
N LEU A 178 -15.33 -5.97 -0.32
CA LEU A 178 -14.22 -6.91 -0.25
C LEU A 178 -14.44 -8.17 -1.08
N ALA A 179 -13.35 -8.81 -1.50
CA ALA A 179 -13.45 -10.21 -1.92
C ALA A 179 -13.41 -11.16 -0.71
N PRO A 180 -13.98 -12.37 -0.84
CA PRO A 180 -14.42 -13.18 0.30
C PRO A 180 -13.31 -13.61 1.27
N ASN A 181 -12.04 -13.58 0.85
CA ASN A 181 -10.91 -14.12 1.62
C ASN A 181 -10.02 -13.04 2.23
N ALA A 182 -10.38 -11.75 2.07
CA ALA A 182 -9.63 -10.66 2.66
C ALA A 182 -9.77 -10.64 4.18
N THR A 183 -8.68 -10.31 4.86
CA THR A 183 -8.62 -10.00 6.31
C THR A 183 -8.59 -8.49 6.47
N VAL A 184 -9.28 -7.96 7.48
CA VAL A 184 -9.35 -6.51 7.73
C VAL A 184 -8.61 -6.14 9.01
N MET A 185 -7.75 -5.11 8.95
CA MET A 185 -7.11 -4.49 10.11
C MET A 185 -7.80 -3.15 10.44
N SER A 186 -8.52 -3.09 11.57
CA SER A 186 -9.33 -1.91 11.89
C SER A 186 -8.61 -0.95 12.84
N TRP A 187 -8.35 0.26 12.35
CA TRP A 187 -7.55 1.29 13.03
C TRP A 187 -8.33 2.59 13.28
N ARG A 188 -9.35 2.91 12.46
CA ARG A 188 -10.19 4.13 12.63
C ARG A 188 -11.21 4.03 13.79
N GLY A 189 -11.02 3.05 14.67
CA GLY A 189 -11.93 2.69 15.76
C GLY A 189 -12.44 1.25 15.60
N THR A 190 -13.59 0.94 16.20
CA THR A 190 -14.11 -0.45 16.20
C THR A 190 -15.18 -0.73 15.14
N VAL A 191 -15.69 0.31 14.47
CA VAL A 191 -16.82 0.20 13.55
C VAL A 191 -16.47 -0.63 12.32
N GLY A 192 -15.32 -0.36 11.68
CA GLY A 192 -14.85 -1.10 10.50
C GLY A 192 -14.67 -2.58 10.77
N GLY A 193 -13.99 -2.92 11.87
CA GLY A 193 -13.81 -4.32 12.29
C GLY A 193 -15.12 -5.04 12.61
N ILE A 194 -16.10 -4.38 13.24
CA ILE A 194 -17.42 -4.99 13.49
C ILE A 194 -18.16 -5.27 12.16
N GLU A 195 -18.08 -4.36 11.21
CA GLU A 195 -18.73 -4.51 9.90
C GLU A 195 -18.08 -5.64 9.09
N ALA A 196 -16.75 -5.67 9.00
CA ALA A 196 -16.01 -6.74 8.34
C ALA A 196 -16.34 -8.13 8.92
N ALA A 197 -16.37 -8.26 10.25
CA ALA A 197 -16.69 -9.51 10.93
C ALA A 197 -18.13 -9.97 10.65
N ARG A 198 -19.10 -9.04 10.52
CA ARG A 198 -20.49 -9.36 10.15
C ARG A 198 -20.61 -9.88 8.72
N GLN A 199 -19.73 -9.43 7.84
CA GLN A 199 -19.65 -9.89 6.45
C GLN A 199 -18.87 -11.22 6.31
N GLY A 200 -18.29 -11.74 7.41
CA GLY A 200 -17.61 -13.03 7.45
C GLY A 200 -16.10 -12.97 7.21
N HIS A 201 -15.51 -11.77 7.23
CA HIS A 201 -14.06 -11.59 7.13
C HIS A 201 -13.36 -11.84 8.47
N ASP A 202 -12.12 -12.32 8.40
CA ASP A 202 -11.19 -12.31 9.54
C ASP A 202 -10.83 -10.85 9.87
N VAL A 203 -10.70 -10.53 11.16
CA VAL A 203 -10.45 -9.15 11.62
C VAL A 203 -9.33 -9.10 12.66
N VAL A 204 -8.43 -8.14 12.51
CA VAL A 204 -7.43 -7.73 13.50
C VAL A 204 -7.78 -6.33 13.99
N MET A 205 -7.92 -6.16 15.31
CA MET A 205 -8.27 -4.86 15.91
C MET A 205 -7.01 -4.11 16.32
N THR A 206 -6.82 -2.91 15.77
CA THR A 206 -5.73 -1.97 16.10
C THR A 206 -6.23 -0.53 16.35
N PRO A 207 -7.30 -0.32 17.16
CA PRO A 207 -7.90 0.99 17.39
C PRO A 207 -7.08 1.89 18.34
#